data_AF-A0A2N5KHA1-F1
#
_entry.id   AF-A0A2N5KHA1-F1
#
_cell.length_a   1.000
_cell.length_b   1.000
_cell.length_c   1.000
_cell.angle_alpha   90.00
_cell.angle_beta   90.00
_cell.angle_gamma   90.00
#
_symmetry.space_group_name_H-M   'P 1'
#
loop_
_entity.id
_entity.type
_entity.pdbx_description
1 polymer ?
#
loop_
_entity_poly.entity_id
_entity_poly.type
_entity_poly.pdbx_seq_one_letter_code
_entity_poly.pdbx_strand_id
1 'polypeptide(L)'
;MIGNTASTDNGGAPPEGGVREIRYPLRDRNGKVVATHVRKEIPGGKEVKWRGPNGEWTLNGTKIADLPLYGIHELHPDVMLTVVTEGEKARDRLEKALREAGYPREQVGVVGSVTGASGTPSPEALEDLRDLEVVLWPDADEPGSSHMRRVAERLQGVAAKVRVFDWPESPEKGDAADHPAVISGDEKAMGRLLNDLCCAPEYEPPEPEKPERKASDHRPDPEFRLTDTGNAERLVARHGEDLRYVHAWSRWLVWTGKNWEADDTGAINRRAKDTVRAIYGEAQEASDSSIRRELAGHATKCEAESRLRAMIALAQSEEGIPVRIDDLDADPWILNVRNGTIDLKTGELREHRREDLITKIAPVEYDPDAKAPTWEAFLERILPSEAIRRFVQRIMGYSLTGDVSAQILPFLHGLGANGKSTLVNTTLEMLGDYGQLAAPELLLSKRGAHPTELADLKGARLVASVEIEDGRKMAESLVKQLTGGEKVKARYLHKDFFEFDPTHKVFLVANHKPEVLGTDHAIWRRVKLIPFDVTIPEEEQDPRLPEKLQAELPGILAWAVRGCLDWQRDGLAEPEEVKAATEA
;
A
#
# COMPACT_ATOMS: atom_id res chain seq x y z
N MET A 1 -53.25 -38.49 13.00
CA MET A 1 -52.49 -39.76 12.91
C MET A 1 -52.32 -40.16 11.45
N ILE A 2 -51.24 -39.73 10.82
CA ILE A 2 -50.63 -40.38 9.65
C ILE A 2 -49.14 -40.31 9.96
N GLY A 3 -48.58 -41.44 10.42
CA GLY A 3 -47.22 -41.50 10.96
C GLY A 3 -46.18 -41.38 9.84
N ASN A 4 -45.20 -40.53 10.06
CA ASN A 4 -43.97 -40.47 9.29
C ASN A 4 -43.05 -41.58 9.81
N THR A 5 -43.39 -42.82 9.48
CA THR A 5 -42.48 -43.96 9.64
C THR A 5 -41.81 -44.19 8.31
N ALA A 6 -40.48 -44.30 8.31
CA ALA A 6 -39.75 -44.97 7.24
C ALA A 6 -40.51 -46.24 6.86
N SER A 7 -40.95 -46.35 5.61
CA SER A 7 -41.61 -47.56 5.12
C SER A 7 -40.58 -48.67 5.04
N THR A 8 -40.36 -49.38 6.15
CA THR A 8 -39.80 -50.72 6.12
C THR A 8 -40.94 -51.66 5.74
N ASP A 9 -41.04 -51.97 4.46
CA ASP A 9 -41.85 -53.09 4.01
C ASP A 9 -41.18 -54.37 4.54
N ASN A 10 -41.65 -54.89 5.68
CA ASN A 10 -41.10 -56.09 6.32
C ASN A 10 -42.25 -57.05 6.66
N GLY A 11 -42.46 -57.99 5.75
CA GLY A 11 -43.31 -59.16 5.94
C GLY A 11 -42.67 -60.40 5.30
N GLY A 12 -41.41 -60.70 5.64
CA GLY A 12 -40.72 -61.92 5.21
C GLY A 12 -39.25 -61.91 5.59
N ALA A 13 -38.74 -63.04 6.10
CA ALA A 13 -37.32 -63.22 6.42
C ALA A 13 -36.42 -62.83 5.22
N PRO A 14 -35.25 -62.21 5.45
CA PRO A 14 -34.44 -61.71 4.36
C PRO A 14 -33.85 -62.88 3.54
N PRO A 15 -33.99 -62.89 2.20
CA PRO A 15 -33.20 -63.79 1.38
C PRO A 15 -31.73 -63.34 1.42
N GLU A 16 -30.83 -64.32 1.48
CA GLU A 16 -29.38 -64.11 1.46
C GLU A 16 -28.99 -63.21 0.27
N GLY A 17 -28.42 -62.03 0.56
CA GLY A 17 -27.92 -61.07 -0.45
C GLY A 17 -28.75 -59.80 -0.73
N GLY A 18 -29.71 -59.42 0.12
CA GLY A 18 -30.59 -58.26 -0.10
C GLY A 18 -29.96 -56.87 0.13
N VAL A 19 -29.96 -56.02 -0.90
CA VAL A 19 -29.65 -54.57 -0.82
C VAL A 19 -30.76 -53.85 -0.04
N ARG A 20 -30.45 -53.18 1.07
CA ARG A 20 -31.41 -52.39 1.85
C ARG A 20 -31.57 -51.00 1.23
N GLU A 21 -32.76 -50.69 0.73
CA GLU A 21 -33.09 -49.37 0.15
C GLU A 21 -33.95 -48.57 1.14
N ILE A 22 -33.51 -47.36 1.47
CA ILE A 22 -34.20 -46.42 2.34
C ILE A 22 -34.58 -45.18 1.52
N ARG A 23 -35.80 -44.66 1.70
CA ARG A 23 -36.33 -43.53 0.94
C ARG A 23 -36.78 -42.41 1.87
N TYR A 24 -36.30 -41.20 1.64
CA TYR A 24 -36.67 -39.98 2.34
C TYR A 24 -37.41 -39.04 1.38
N PRO A 25 -38.75 -38.98 1.41
CA PRO A 25 -39.52 -38.07 0.57
C PRO A 25 -39.42 -36.64 1.13
N LEU A 26 -38.83 -35.71 0.36
CA LEU A 26 -38.80 -34.29 0.67
C LEU A 26 -40.12 -33.66 0.24
N ARG A 27 -40.74 -32.91 1.17
CA ARG A 27 -42.01 -32.22 0.94
C ARG A 27 -41.84 -30.74 1.15
N ASP A 28 -42.50 -29.95 0.32
CA ASP A 28 -42.63 -28.49 0.52
C ASP A 28 -43.52 -28.17 1.73
N ARG A 29 -43.63 -26.88 2.10
CA ARG A 29 -44.47 -26.41 3.21
C ARG A 29 -45.95 -26.82 3.11
N ASN A 30 -46.44 -27.12 1.91
CA ASN A 30 -47.82 -27.58 1.65
C ASN A 30 -47.97 -29.11 1.72
N GLY A 31 -46.89 -29.84 2.02
CA GLY A 31 -46.87 -31.30 2.13
C GLY A 31 -46.74 -32.03 0.78
N LYS A 32 -46.53 -31.32 -0.33
CA LYS A 32 -46.35 -31.93 -1.65
C LYS A 32 -44.93 -32.46 -1.79
N VAL A 33 -44.78 -33.70 -2.26
CA VAL A 33 -43.47 -34.30 -2.52
C VAL A 33 -42.81 -33.61 -3.71
N VAL A 34 -41.61 -33.07 -3.49
CA VAL A 34 -40.82 -32.37 -4.51
C VAL A 34 -39.63 -33.19 -4.99
N ALA A 35 -39.07 -34.04 -4.13
CA ALA A 35 -38.01 -34.97 -4.46
C ALA A 35 -38.01 -36.14 -3.48
N THR A 36 -37.35 -37.25 -3.82
CA THR A 36 -37.10 -38.35 -2.88
C THR A 36 -35.63 -38.70 -2.90
N HIS A 37 -34.98 -38.59 -1.74
CA HIS A 37 -33.62 -39.04 -1.52
C HIS A 37 -33.62 -40.55 -1.25
N VAL A 38 -32.96 -41.32 -2.12
CA VAL A 38 -32.91 -42.79 -2.06
C VAL A 38 -31.48 -43.22 -1.70
N ARG A 39 -31.35 -43.91 -0.56
CA ARG A 39 -30.09 -44.47 -0.08
C ARG A 39 -30.12 -46.00 -0.16
N LYS A 40 -29.18 -46.58 -0.88
CA LYS A 40 -28.99 -48.03 -1.00
C LYS A 40 -27.74 -48.46 -0.27
N GLU A 41 -27.87 -49.39 0.67
CA GLU A 41 -26.74 -50.01 1.35
C GLU A 41 -26.22 -51.17 0.50
N ILE A 42 -24.98 -51.07 0.04
CA ILE A 42 -24.30 -52.08 -0.79
C ILE A 42 -23.05 -52.59 -0.07
N PRO A 43 -22.57 -53.82 -0.33
CA PRO A 43 -21.33 -54.30 0.26
C PRO A 43 -20.16 -53.36 -0.08
N GLY A 44 -19.55 -52.75 0.93
CA GLY A 44 -18.43 -51.82 0.77
C GLY A 44 -18.79 -50.32 0.66
N GLY A 45 -20.07 -49.92 0.78
CA GLY A 45 -20.44 -48.50 0.79
C GLY A 45 -21.93 -48.19 0.76
N LYS A 46 -22.27 -46.95 0.43
CA LYS A 46 -23.64 -46.47 0.24
C LYS A 46 -23.77 -45.84 -1.14
N GLU A 47 -24.79 -46.22 -1.90
CA GLU A 47 -25.17 -45.53 -3.14
C GLU A 47 -26.32 -44.56 -2.84
N VAL A 48 -26.17 -43.31 -3.26
CA VAL A 48 -27.14 -42.23 -3.04
C VAL A 48 -27.66 -41.75 -4.38
N LYS A 49 -28.99 -41.72 -4.53
CA LYS A 49 -29.68 -41.28 -5.76
C LYS A 49 -30.89 -40.41 -5.43
N TRP A 50 -31.28 -39.58 -6.38
CA TRP A 50 -32.44 -38.70 -6.28
C TRP A 50 -33.53 -39.14 -7.25
N ARG A 51 -34.78 -39.07 -6.80
CA ARG A 51 -35.95 -39.14 -7.66
C ARG A 51 -36.70 -37.82 -7.66
N GLY A 52 -37.14 -37.38 -8.83
CA GLY A 52 -38.04 -36.25 -9.00
C GLY A 52 -39.46 -36.55 -8.51
N PRO A 53 -40.35 -35.54 -8.52
CA PRO A 53 -41.67 -35.62 -7.89
C PRO A 53 -42.60 -36.64 -8.55
N ASN A 54 -42.37 -37.03 -9.81
CA ASN A 54 -43.18 -38.03 -10.53
C ASN A 54 -42.51 -39.42 -10.58
N GLY A 55 -41.42 -39.63 -9.82
CA GLY A 55 -40.72 -40.91 -9.70
C GLY A 55 -39.58 -41.15 -10.68
N GLU A 56 -39.27 -40.18 -11.55
CA GLU A 56 -38.13 -40.18 -12.47
C GLU A 56 -36.78 -40.10 -11.73
N TRP A 57 -35.72 -40.74 -12.25
CA TRP A 57 -34.38 -40.75 -11.64
C TRP A 57 -33.55 -39.49 -11.95
N THR A 58 -34.19 -38.33 -11.96
CA THR A 58 -33.58 -37.01 -12.23
C THR A 58 -34.35 -35.93 -11.48
N LEU A 59 -33.68 -34.81 -11.17
CA LEU A 59 -34.30 -33.63 -10.56
C LEU A 59 -34.79 -32.60 -11.61
N ASN A 60 -34.74 -32.96 -12.90
CA ASN A 60 -35.24 -32.14 -14.03
C ASN A 60 -34.74 -30.67 -14.01
N GLY A 61 -33.47 -30.47 -13.65
CA GLY A 61 -32.83 -29.15 -13.61
C GLY A 61 -32.86 -28.46 -12.24
N THR A 62 -33.58 -28.99 -11.26
CA THR A 62 -33.58 -28.50 -9.86
C THR A 62 -32.25 -28.87 -9.20
N LYS A 63 -31.55 -27.91 -8.59
CA LYS A 63 -30.33 -28.18 -7.84
C LYS A 63 -30.70 -28.74 -6.46
N ILE A 64 -29.86 -29.62 -5.92
CA ILE A 64 -30.05 -30.19 -4.57
C ILE A 64 -30.09 -29.07 -3.51
N ALA A 65 -29.31 -27.99 -3.70
CA ALA A 65 -29.29 -26.84 -2.80
C ALA A 65 -30.65 -26.12 -2.71
N ASP A 66 -31.46 -26.16 -3.77
CA ASP A 66 -32.74 -25.45 -3.84
C ASP A 66 -33.91 -26.33 -3.33
N LEU A 67 -33.62 -27.57 -2.88
CA LEU A 67 -34.62 -28.46 -2.30
C LEU A 67 -34.94 -28.02 -0.86
N PRO A 68 -36.20 -28.16 -0.43
CA PRO A 68 -36.61 -27.82 0.93
C PRO A 68 -35.89 -28.69 1.96
N LEU A 69 -35.71 -28.15 3.16
CA LEU A 69 -35.20 -28.92 4.28
C LEU A 69 -36.11 -30.13 4.56
N TYR A 70 -35.49 -31.26 4.85
CA TYR A 70 -36.22 -32.48 5.15
C TYR A 70 -37.04 -32.29 6.43
N GLY A 71 -38.35 -32.56 6.35
CA GLY A 71 -39.28 -32.36 7.47
C GLY A 71 -39.86 -30.96 7.60
N ILE A 72 -39.57 -30.02 6.68
CA ILE A 72 -40.05 -28.62 6.80
C ILE A 72 -41.57 -28.48 6.87
N HIS A 73 -42.32 -29.36 6.21
CA HIS A 73 -43.78 -29.44 6.27
C HIS A 73 -44.35 -29.79 7.66
N GLU A 74 -43.51 -30.31 8.56
CA GLU A 74 -43.91 -30.67 9.93
C GLU A 74 -43.55 -29.58 10.96
N LEU A 75 -42.76 -28.58 10.56
CA LEU A 75 -42.33 -27.51 11.44
C LEU A 75 -43.53 -26.62 11.80
N HIS A 76 -43.86 -26.50 13.09
CA HIS A 76 -45.01 -25.70 13.51
C HIS A 76 -44.79 -24.21 13.18
N PRO A 77 -45.83 -23.44 12.77
CA PRO A 77 -45.69 -22.00 12.52
C PRO A 77 -45.16 -21.22 13.73
N ASP A 78 -45.62 -21.56 14.93
CA ASP A 78 -45.25 -20.92 16.20
C ASP A 78 -44.18 -21.71 16.99
N VAL A 79 -43.28 -22.40 16.29
CA VAL A 79 -42.23 -23.20 16.93
C VAL A 79 -41.29 -22.32 17.77
N MET A 80 -41.04 -22.71 19.02
CA MET A 80 -40.14 -21.94 19.92
C MET A 80 -38.66 -22.18 19.60
N LEU A 81 -38.26 -23.42 19.36
CA LEU A 81 -36.89 -23.81 19.04
C LEU A 81 -36.86 -24.73 17.82
N THR A 82 -36.05 -24.38 16.82
CA THR A 82 -35.86 -25.21 15.63
C THR A 82 -34.47 -25.82 15.62
N VAL A 83 -34.38 -27.15 15.57
CA VAL A 83 -33.11 -27.86 15.45
C VAL A 83 -32.90 -28.30 14.00
N VAL A 84 -31.76 -27.94 13.41
CA VAL A 84 -31.35 -28.36 12.07
C VAL A 84 -30.25 -29.40 12.18
N THR A 85 -30.52 -30.63 11.76
CA THR A 85 -29.52 -31.71 11.71
C THR A 85 -28.91 -31.85 10.31
N GLU A 86 -27.74 -32.47 10.20
CA GLU A 86 -27.04 -32.58 8.92
C GLU A 86 -27.74 -33.45 7.87
N GLY A 87 -28.48 -34.46 8.31
CA GLY A 87 -29.14 -35.41 7.42
C GLY A 87 -30.49 -35.91 7.91
N GLU A 88 -31.18 -36.64 7.03
CA GLU A 88 -32.56 -37.08 7.23
C GLU A 88 -32.69 -38.13 8.34
N LYS A 89 -31.70 -39.01 8.47
CA LYS A 89 -31.66 -40.04 9.53
C LYS A 89 -31.60 -39.41 10.93
N ALA A 90 -30.71 -38.43 11.11
CA ALA A 90 -30.51 -37.75 12.39
C ALA A 90 -31.77 -36.97 12.78
N ARG A 91 -32.33 -36.24 11.82
CA ARG A 91 -33.62 -35.55 11.93
C ARG A 91 -34.70 -36.48 12.45
N ASP A 92 -34.93 -37.61 11.79
CA ASP A 92 -36.04 -38.51 12.11
C ASP A 92 -35.89 -39.16 13.48
N ARG A 93 -34.66 -39.51 13.88
CA ARG A 93 -34.43 -40.06 15.22
C ARG A 93 -34.66 -39.03 16.31
N LEU A 94 -34.18 -37.80 16.13
CA LEU A 94 -34.37 -36.73 17.08
C LEU A 94 -35.85 -36.33 17.20
N GLU A 95 -36.54 -36.17 16.07
CA GLU A 95 -37.99 -35.92 16.03
C GLU A 95 -38.75 -37.00 16.82
N LYS A 96 -38.46 -38.28 16.56
CA LYS A 96 -39.10 -39.39 17.26
C LYS A 96 -38.87 -39.33 18.77
N ALA A 97 -37.61 -39.16 19.20
CA ALA A 97 -37.25 -39.13 20.61
C ALA A 97 -37.92 -37.96 21.34
N LEU A 98 -38.01 -36.77 20.72
CA LEU A 98 -38.72 -35.62 21.28
C LEU A 98 -40.21 -35.90 21.49
N ARG A 99 -40.88 -36.56 20.54
CA ARG A 99 -42.31 -36.91 20.68
C ARG A 99 -42.54 -37.98 21.75
N GLU A 100 -41.66 -38.97 21.84
CA GLU A 100 -41.73 -40.02 22.89
C GLU A 100 -41.49 -39.44 24.29
N ALA A 101 -40.61 -38.44 24.40
CA ALA A 101 -40.35 -37.68 25.63
C ALA A 101 -41.42 -36.62 25.94
N GLY A 102 -42.48 -36.49 25.13
CA GLY A 102 -43.63 -35.61 25.40
C GLY A 102 -43.49 -34.15 24.94
N TYR A 103 -42.46 -33.80 24.18
CA TYR A 103 -42.28 -32.44 23.66
C TYR A 103 -43.09 -32.23 22.37
N PRO A 104 -44.05 -31.27 22.31
CA PRO A 104 -44.83 -30.98 21.12
C PRO A 104 -44.03 -30.21 20.06
N ARG A 105 -44.52 -30.21 18.81
CA ARG A 105 -43.91 -29.49 17.67
C ARG A 105 -43.89 -27.97 17.84
N GLU A 106 -44.80 -27.43 18.65
CA GLU A 106 -44.84 -26.03 19.06
C GLU A 106 -43.63 -25.65 19.92
N GLN A 107 -43.10 -26.58 20.72
CA GLN A 107 -41.93 -26.30 21.56
C GLN A 107 -40.63 -26.55 20.79
N VAL A 108 -40.52 -27.70 20.12
CA VAL A 108 -39.29 -28.09 19.42
C VAL A 108 -39.62 -28.71 18.06
N GLY A 109 -39.18 -28.03 17.01
CA GLY A 109 -39.22 -28.51 15.63
C GLY A 109 -37.86 -29.04 15.18
N VAL A 110 -37.86 -30.06 14.33
CA VAL A 110 -36.62 -30.64 13.79
C VAL A 110 -36.69 -30.75 12.28
N VAL A 111 -35.68 -30.23 11.61
CA VAL A 111 -35.51 -30.32 10.15
C VAL A 111 -34.10 -30.82 9.81
N GLY A 112 -33.94 -31.39 8.62
CA GLY A 112 -32.69 -31.96 8.15
C GLY A 112 -32.18 -31.29 6.90
N SER A 113 -30.89 -30.99 6.83
CA SER A 113 -30.24 -30.59 5.58
C SER A 113 -30.21 -31.76 4.59
N VAL A 114 -30.27 -31.45 3.30
CA VAL A 114 -30.34 -32.43 2.21
C VAL A 114 -29.20 -32.28 1.20
N THR A 115 -28.32 -31.30 1.41
CA THR A 115 -27.22 -30.97 0.49
C THR A 115 -25.96 -31.80 0.72
N GLY A 116 -25.90 -32.53 1.84
CA GLY A 116 -24.69 -33.23 2.32
C GLY A 116 -23.55 -32.28 2.70
N ALA A 117 -22.50 -32.84 3.31
CA ALA A 117 -21.38 -32.10 3.88
C ALA A 117 -20.62 -31.16 2.90
N SER A 118 -20.71 -31.38 1.59
CA SER A 118 -20.05 -30.56 0.55
C SER A 118 -20.95 -29.52 -0.11
N GLY A 119 -22.25 -29.53 0.19
CA GLY A 119 -23.21 -28.56 -0.31
C GLY A 119 -23.68 -27.60 0.79
N THR A 120 -24.51 -26.62 0.43
CA THR A 120 -25.20 -25.75 1.40
C THR A 120 -26.57 -25.37 0.84
N PRO A 121 -27.66 -25.47 1.62
CA PRO A 121 -29.01 -25.07 1.19
C PRO A 121 -29.03 -23.63 0.69
N SER A 122 -29.74 -23.37 -0.41
CA SER A 122 -29.86 -22.04 -0.99
C SER A 122 -30.60 -21.09 -0.04
N PRO A 123 -30.46 -19.76 -0.21
CA PRO A 123 -31.24 -18.79 0.56
C PRO A 123 -32.75 -19.08 0.49
N GLU A 124 -33.26 -19.48 -0.67
CA GLU A 124 -34.68 -19.83 -0.86
C GLU A 124 -35.09 -21.05 -0.04
N ALA A 125 -34.22 -22.05 0.11
CA ALA A 125 -34.49 -23.23 0.93
C ALA A 125 -34.44 -22.95 2.44
N LEU A 126 -33.74 -21.88 2.86
CA LEU A 126 -33.62 -21.45 4.26
C LEU A 126 -34.66 -20.40 4.66
N GLU A 127 -35.36 -19.81 3.71
CA GLU A 127 -36.39 -18.78 3.92
C GLU A 127 -37.51 -19.24 4.86
N ASP A 128 -37.84 -20.53 4.85
CA ASP A 128 -38.84 -21.12 5.77
C ASP A 128 -38.42 -21.09 7.25
N LEU A 129 -37.15 -20.75 7.55
CA LEU A 129 -36.62 -20.56 8.90
C LEU A 129 -36.59 -19.09 9.34
N ARG A 130 -37.20 -18.19 8.56
CA ARG A 130 -37.21 -16.76 8.85
C ARG A 130 -37.81 -16.45 10.22
N ASP A 131 -37.15 -15.57 10.96
CA ASP A 131 -37.54 -15.08 12.29
C ASP A 131 -37.64 -16.16 13.39
N LEU A 132 -37.17 -17.39 13.15
CA LEU A 132 -37.15 -18.47 14.15
C LEU A 132 -35.85 -18.48 14.97
N GLU A 133 -35.89 -19.05 16.18
CA GLU A 133 -34.67 -19.45 16.89
C GLU A 133 -34.18 -20.81 16.37
N VAL A 134 -32.98 -20.81 15.79
CA VAL A 134 -32.41 -21.97 15.11
C VAL A 134 -31.15 -22.46 15.84
N VAL A 135 -31.08 -23.76 16.10
CA VAL A 135 -29.89 -24.45 16.61
C VAL A 135 -29.42 -25.43 15.56
N LEU A 136 -28.19 -25.27 15.08
CA LEU A 136 -27.56 -26.17 14.14
C LEU A 136 -26.83 -27.28 14.90
N TRP A 137 -27.12 -28.53 14.57
CA TRP A 137 -26.50 -29.70 15.19
C TRP A 137 -25.65 -30.45 14.14
N PRO A 138 -24.32 -30.24 14.13
CA PRO A 138 -23.41 -30.89 13.20
C PRO A 138 -23.19 -32.37 13.55
N ASP A 139 -22.81 -33.18 12.57
CA ASP A 139 -22.18 -34.47 12.84
C ASP A 139 -20.81 -34.24 13.52
N ALA A 140 -20.37 -35.16 14.37
CA ALA A 140 -19.11 -35.11 15.11
C ALA A 140 -17.89 -35.43 14.23
N ASP A 141 -17.77 -34.70 13.13
CA ASP A 141 -16.61 -34.65 12.24
C ASP A 141 -16.42 -33.24 11.64
N GLU A 142 -15.26 -33.00 11.03
CA GLU A 142 -14.92 -31.69 10.45
C GLU A 142 -15.82 -31.32 9.25
N PRO A 143 -16.14 -32.24 8.31
CA PRO A 143 -17.09 -31.96 7.24
C PRO A 143 -18.46 -31.49 7.74
N GLY A 144 -19.01 -32.12 8.77
CA GLY A 144 -20.31 -31.78 9.33
C GLY A 144 -20.32 -30.45 10.08
N SER A 145 -19.27 -30.20 10.87
CA SER A 145 -19.05 -28.91 11.53
C SER A 145 -18.94 -27.77 10.50
N SER A 146 -18.15 -27.98 9.44
CA SER A 146 -17.99 -27.02 8.35
C SER A 146 -19.28 -26.81 7.54
N HIS A 147 -20.08 -27.86 7.36
CA HIS A 147 -21.40 -27.76 6.73
C HIS A 147 -22.35 -26.87 7.53
N MET A 148 -22.45 -27.09 8.84
CA MET A 148 -23.31 -26.27 9.70
C MET A 148 -22.86 -24.82 9.82
N ARG A 149 -21.55 -24.53 9.82
CA ARG A 149 -21.08 -23.12 9.77
C ARG A 149 -21.56 -22.40 8.50
N ARG A 150 -21.48 -23.03 7.33
CA ARG A 150 -22.00 -22.43 6.08
C ARG A 150 -23.51 -22.22 6.09
N VAL A 151 -24.24 -23.11 6.77
CA VAL A 151 -25.70 -22.93 7.01
C VAL A 151 -25.93 -21.75 7.96
N ALA A 152 -25.13 -21.61 9.02
CA ALA A 152 -25.23 -20.52 10.00
C ALA A 152 -25.04 -19.15 9.33
N GLU A 153 -24.01 -19.01 8.49
CA GLU A 153 -23.73 -17.79 7.72
C GLU A 153 -24.90 -17.37 6.84
N ARG A 154 -25.56 -18.32 6.16
CA ARG A 154 -26.70 -18.02 5.29
C ARG A 154 -27.99 -17.72 6.07
N LEU A 155 -28.07 -18.17 7.32
CA LEU A 155 -29.19 -17.86 8.21
C LEU A 155 -29.05 -16.49 8.88
N GLN A 156 -27.88 -15.85 8.81
CA GLN A 156 -27.71 -14.47 9.27
C GLN A 156 -28.63 -13.52 8.48
N GLY A 157 -29.48 -12.79 9.19
CA GLY A 157 -30.51 -11.92 8.59
C GLY A 157 -31.74 -12.65 8.03
N VAL A 158 -31.81 -13.97 8.19
CA VAL A 158 -32.99 -14.79 7.91
C VAL A 158 -33.62 -15.23 9.23
N ALA A 159 -32.90 -15.99 10.05
CA ALA A 159 -33.37 -16.45 11.37
C ALA A 159 -33.27 -15.33 12.43
N ALA A 160 -34.10 -15.40 13.47
CA ALA A 160 -34.05 -14.44 14.59
C ALA A 160 -32.83 -14.66 15.49
N LYS A 161 -32.44 -15.93 15.68
CA LYS A 161 -31.19 -16.32 16.37
C LYS A 161 -30.64 -17.58 15.74
N VAL A 162 -29.33 -17.67 15.62
CA VAL A 162 -28.63 -18.86 15.13
C VAL A 162 -27.65 -19.29 16.20
N ARG A 163 -27.73 -20.54 16.66
CA ARG A 163 -26.76 -21.17 17.57
C ARG A 163 -26.15 -22.39 16.91
N VAL A 164 -24.93 -22.73 17.29
CA VAL A 164 -24.28 -23.98 16.86
C VAL A 164 -24.03 -24.83 18.09
N PHE A 165 -24.63 -26.02 18.12
CA PHE A 165 -24.47 -26.95 19.22
C PHE A 165 -23.20 -27.78 19.04
N ASP A 166 -22.37 -27.79 20.08
CA ASP A 166 -21.19 -28.66 20.18
C ASP A 166 -21.48 -29.78 21.19
N TRP A 167 -21.12 -31.02 20.84
CA TRP A 167 -21.28 -32.19 21.69
C TRP A 167 -19.92 -32.87 21.92
N PRO A 168 -19.16 -32.44 22.94
CA PRO A 168 -17.80 -32.89 23.19
C PRO A 168 -17.68 -34.38 23.50
N GLU A 169 -18.70 -34.99 24.11
CA GLU A 169 -18.72 -36.42 24.46
C GLU A 169 -19.22 -37.33 23.33
N SER A 170 -19.34 -36.80 22.11
CA SER A 170 -19.78 -37.55 20.94
C SER A 170 -18.81 -38.70 20.57
N PRO A 171 -19.33 -39.84 20.09
CA PRO A 171 -18.48 -40.87 19.50
C PRO A 171 -17.90 -40.38 18.16
N GLU A 172 -16.80 -40.98 17.70
CA GLU A 172 -16.18 -40.63 16.42
C GLU A 172 -17.20 -40.78 15.26
N LYS A 173 -17.47 -39.68 14.53
CA LYS A 173 -18.52 -39.58 13.49
C LYS A 173 -19.95 -39.80 13.99
N GLY A 174 -20.21 -39.55 15.27
CA GLY A 174 -21.54 -39.57 15.84
C GLY A 174 -22.42 -38.45 15.30
N ASP A 175 -23.69 -38.75 15.03
CA ASP A 175 -24.70 -37.76 14.64
C ASP A 175 -25.68 -37.49 15.81
N ALA A 176 -26.63 -36.56 15.65
CA ALA A 176 -27.66 -36.33 16.66
C ALA A 176 -28.47 -37.60 17.01
N ALA A 177 -28.50 -38.58 16.10
CA ALA A 177 -29.17 -39.86 16.27
C ALA A 177 -28.45 -40.81 17.24
N ASP A 178 -27.19 -40.49 17.60
CA ASP A 178 -26.33 -41.29 18.49
C ASP A 178 -26.23 -40.68 19.90
N HIS A 179 -26.86 -39.52 20.16
CA HIS A 179 -26.87 -38.89 21.47
C HIS A 179 -27.61 -39.76 22.52
N PRO A 180 -27.08 -39.99 23.74
CA PRO A 180 -27.71 -40.85 24.75
C PRO A 180 -29.17 -40.48 25.07
N ALA A 181 -29.50 -39.19 25.08
CA ALA A 181 -30.88 -38.72 25.26
C ALA A 181 -31.81 -39.11 24.09
N VAL A 182 -31.28 -39.12 22.86
CA VAL A 182 -32.03 -39.51 21.65
C VAL A 182 -32.18 -41.03 21.58
N ILE A 183 -31.18 -41.79 22.01
CA ILE A 183 -31.23 -43.25 22.09
C ILE A 183 -32.21 -43.72 23.17
N SER A 184 -32.16 -43.11 24.36
CA SER A 184 -32.99 -43.51 25.50
C SER A 184 -34.44 -43.05 25.39
N GLY A 185 -34.69 -41.88 24.78
CA GLY A 185 -36.01 -41.25 24.74
C GLY A 185 -36.54 -40.84 26.13
N ASP A 186 -35.68 -40.82 27.15
CA ASP A 186 -36.04 -40.48 28.52
C ASP A 186 -36.32 -38.97 28.66
N GLU A 187 -37.43 -38.60 29.28
CA GLU A 187 -37.88 -37.21 29.44
C GLU A 187 -36.84 -36.34 30.17
N LYS A 188 -36.18 -36.86 31.20
CA LYS A 188 -35.16 -36.11 31.96
C LYS A 188 -33.87 -35.96 31.19
N ALA A 189 -33.46 -37.00 30.44
CA ALA A 189 -32.32 -36.91 29.54
C ALA A 189 -32.58 -35.90 28.40
N MET A 190 -33.79 -35.92 27.83
CA MET A 190 -34.20 -35.00 26.77
C MET A 190 -34.31 -33.55 27.28
N GLY A 191 -34.84 -33.34 28.48
CA GLY A 191 -34.92 -32.01 29.08
C GLY A 191 -33.53 -31.38 29.32
N ARG A 192 -32.53 -32.19 29.69
CA ARG A 192 -31.13 -31.74 29.78
C ARG A 192 -30.57 -31.38 28.40
N LEU A 193 -30.75 -32.26 27.42
CA LEU A 193 -30.32 -31.99 26.04
C LEU A 193 -30.93 -30.69 25.49
N LEU A 194 -32.23 -30.45 25.72
CA LEU A 194 -32.89 -29.21 25.27
C LEU A 194 -32.35 -27.97 25.98
N ASN A 195 -32.05 -28.07 27.28
CA ASN A 195 -31.38 -27.01 28.00
C ASN A 195 -29.99 -26.72 27.40
N ASP A 196 -29.24 -27.76 27.06
CA ASP A 196 -27.90 -27.64 26.46
C ASP A 196 -27.97 -27.02 25.06
N LEU A 197 -28.97 -27.40 24.24
CA LEU A 197 -29.26 -26.79 22.94
C LEU A 197 -29.65 -25.31 23.04
N CYS A 198 -30.46 -24.94 24.05
CA CYS A 198 -30.85 -23.54 24.30
C CYS A 198 -29.67 -22.70 24.81
N CYS A 199 -28.77 -23.31 25.58
CA CYS A 199 -27.55 -22.69 26.11
C CYS A 199 -26.37 -22.72 25.12
N ALA A 200 -26.54 -23.31 23.94
CA ALA A 200 -25.52 -23.31 22.91
C ALA A 200 -25.11 -21.88 22.56
N PRO A 201 -23.82 -21.63 22.26
CA PRO A 201 -23.36 -20.30 21.91
C PRO A 201 -24.10 -19.79 20.67
N GLU A 202 -24.51 -18.52 20.71
CA GLU A 202 -25.01 -17.83 19.53
C GLU A 202 -23.87 -17.74 18.51
N TYR A 203 -24.19 -18.03 17.26
CA TYR A 203 -23.24 -17.92 16.17
C TYR A 203 -23.00 -16.44 15.91
N GLU A 204 -21.87 -15.97 16.39
CA GLU A 204 -21.33 -14.67 16.02
C GLU A 204 -20.50 -14.87 14.74
N PRO A 205 -20.84 -14.21 13.62
CA PRO A 205 -19.94 -14.19 12.48
C PRO A 205 -18.63 -13.54 12.96
N PRO A 206 -17.45 -14.08 12.57
CA PRO A 206 -16.19 -13.42 12.91
C PRO A 206 -16.26 -11.95 12.48
N GLU A 207 -15.80 -11.03 13.35
CA GLU A 207 -15.69 -9.60 13.00
C GLU A 207 -14.98 -9.48 11.64
N PRO A 208 -15.33 -8.50 10.79
CA PRO A 208 -14.59 -8.25 9.56
C PRO A 208 -13.17 -7.79 9.90
N GLU A 209 -12.30 -8.76 10.15
CA GLU A 209 -10.88 -8.55 10.33
C GLU A 209 -10.30 -8.08 9.00
N LYS A 210 -9.54 -6.98 9.07
CA LYS A 210 -8.51 -6.68 8.07
C LYS A 210 -7.69 -7.96 7.86
N PRO A 211 -7.40 -8.37 6.61
CA PRO A 211 -7.07 -9.76 6.35
C PRO A 211 -5.72 -10.16 6.97
N GLU A 212 -5.77 -10.90 8.07
CA GLU A 212 -4.70 -11.80 8.50
C GLU A 212 -5.19 -13.24 8.32
N ARG A 213 -4.50 -14.01 7.48
CA ARG A 213 -4.87 -15.40 7.12
C ARG A 213 -4.10 -16.41 7.97
N LYS A 214 -4.77 -17.46 8.50
CA LYS A 214 -4.17 -18.79 8.71
C LYS A 214 -5.10 -19.98 8.40
N ALA A 215 -4.73 -20.66 7.31
CA ALA A 215 -4.74 -22.09 6.98
C ALA A 215 -5.83 -23.04 7.55
N SER A 216 -6.75 -23.51 6.70
CA SER A 216 -6.65 -24.86 6.08
C SER A 216 -7.89 -25.21 5.23
N ASP A 217 -7.81 -25.06 3.90
CA ASP A 217 -8.40 -26.00 2.94
C ASP A 217 -7.70 -25.84 1.57
N HIS A 218 -7.37 -26.95 0.91
CA HIS A 218 -6.45 -27.00 -0.24
C HIS A 218 -7.06 -26.43 -1.55
N ARG A 219 -6.90 -25.12 -1.76
CA ARG A 219 -6.71 -24.47 -3.08
C ARG A 219 -5.57 -23.47 -2.95
N PRO A 220 -4.83 -23.14 -4.03
CA PRO A 220 -3.80 -22.12 -3.92
C PRO A 220 -4.53 -20.84 -3.63
N ASP A 221 -4.31 -20.27 -2.45
CA ASP A 221 -4.61 -18.88 -2.26
C ASP A 221 -3.28 -18.14 -2.23
N PRO A 222 -2.71 -17.76 -3.38
CA PRO A 222 -1.85 -16.62 -3.36
C PRO A 222 -2.77 -15.41 -3.33
N GLU A 223 -2.47 -14.48 -2.45
CA GLU A 223 -3.01 -13.12 -2.35
C GLU A 223 -3.18 -12.41 -3.72
N PHE A 224 -2.52 -12.92 -4.77
CA PHE A 224 -2.50 -12.40 -6.13
C PHE A 224 -2.91 -13.45 -7.18
N ARG A 225 -3.87 -13.11 -8.03
CA ARG A 225 -4.35 -13.97 -9.12
C ARG A 225 -3.22 -14.35 -10.10
N LEU A 226 -3.35 -15.51 -10.77
CA LEU A 226 -2.40 -15.95 -11.81
C LEU A 226 -2.64 -15.23 -13.15
N THR A 227 -2.54 -13.90 -13.13
CA THR A 227 -2.74 -13.01 -14.27
C THR A 227 -1.63 -11.96 -14.35
N ASP A 228 -1.56 -11.18 -15.43
CA ASP A 228 -0.58 -10.09 -15.52
C ASP A 228 -0.84 -9.00 -14.47
N THR A 229 -2.11 -8.74 -14.14
CA THR A 229 -2.50 -7.84 -13.03
C THR A 229 -2.05 -8.40 -11.69
N GLY A 230 -2.32 -9.68 -11.41
CA GLY A 230 -1.84 -10.28 -10.17
C GLY A 230 -0.31 -10.31 -10.07
N ASN A 231 0.40 -10.41 -11.20
CA ASN A 231 1.85 -10.25 -11.21
C ASN A 231 2.29 -8.81 -10.88
N ALA A 232 1.54 -7.80 -11.33
CA ALA A 232 1.80 -6.41 -10.98
C ALA A 232 1.57 -6.17 -9.48
N GLU A 233 0.47 -6.67 -8.93
CA GLU A 233 0.18 -6.65 -7.50
C GLU A 233 1.29 -7.36 -6.69
N ARG A 234 1.80 -8.52 -7.16
CA ARG A 234 2.97 -9.21 -6.55
C ARG A 234 4.23 -8.35 -6.55
N LEU A 235 4.52 -7.69 -7.69
CA LEU A 235 5.68 -6.81 -7.83
C LEU A 235 5.61 -5.66 -6.83
N VAL A 236 4.43 -5.07 -6.66
CA VAL A 236 4.20 -3.97 -5.72
C VAL A 236 4.23 -4.44 -4.27
N ALA A 237 3.60 -5.56 -3.94
CA ALA A 237 3.65 -6.12 -2.59
C ALA A 237 5.09 -6.43 -2.14
N ARG A 238 5.94 -6.90 -3.06
CA ARG A 238 7.33 -7.28 -2.72
C ARG A 238 8.33 -6.13 -2.80
N HIS A 239 8.11 -5.17 -3.69
CA HIS A 239 9.12 -4.16 -4.02
C HIS A 239 8.57 -2.74 -4.08
N GLY A 240 7.27 -2.54 -3.93
CA GLY A 240 6.56 -1.28 -4.13
C GLY A 240 7.01 -0.16 -3.20
N GLU A 241 7.46 -0.49 -1.98
CA GLU A 241 8.04 0.52 -1.07
C GLU A 241 9.25 1.23 -1.68
N ASP A 242 10.05 0.54 -2.50
CA ASP A 242 11.25 1.07 -3.13
C ASP A 242 11.03 1.53 -4.58
N LEU A 243 9.77 1.59 -5.05
CA LEU A 243 9.44 1.90 -6.44
C LEU A 243 8.43 3.04 -6.51
N ARG A 244 8.70 4.02 -7.36
CA ARG A 244 7.74 5.05 -7.73
C ARG A 244 7.71 5.24 -9.23
N TYR A 245 6.59 5.69 -9.77
CA TYR A 245 6.46 6.00 -11.19
C TYR A 245 5.97 7.44 -11.40
N VAL A 246 6.70 8.19 -12.21
CA VAL A 246 6.34 9.56 -12.59
C VAL A 246 5.80 9.55 -14.01
N HIS A 247 4.47 9.57 -14.16
CA HIS A 247 3.83 9.51 -15.48
C HIS A 247 4.28 10.64 -16.43
N ALA A 248 4.42 11.85 -15.91
CA ALA A 248 4.85 13.02 -16.68
C ALA A 248 6.28 12.88 -17.25
N TRP A 249 7.16 12.12 -16.58
CA TRP A 249 8.49 11.79 -17.10
C TRP A 249 8.50 10.49 -17.90
N SER A 250 7.48 9.65 -17.70
CA SER A 250 7.43 8.26 -18.14
C SER A 250 8.63 7.47 -17.60
N ARG A 251 8.97 7.67 -16.33
CA ARG A 251 10.16 7.11 -15.68
C ARG A 251 9.84 6.48 -14.33
N TRP A 252 10.52 5.37 -14.06
CA TRP A 252 10.59 4.76 -12.73
C TRP A 252 11.64 5.47 -11.89
N LEU A 253 11.33 5.65 -10.62
CA LEU A 253 12.28 6.00 -9.58
C LEU A 253 12.46 4.82 -8.63
N VAL A 254 13.70 4.62 -8.17
CA VAL A 254 14.08 3.53 -7.27
C VAL A 254 14.73 4.11 -6.03
N TRP A 255 14.31 3.63 -4.87
CA TRP A 255 14.92 4.01 -3.61
C TRP A 255 16.32 3.41 -3.48
N THR A 256 17.31 4.25 -3.18
CA THR A 256 18.73 3.85 -3.03
C THR A 256 19.11 3.48 -1.59
N GLY A 257 18.20 3.71 -0.64
CA GLY A 257 18.52 3.77 0.79
C GLY A 257 18.65 5.21 1.32
N LYS A 258 18.82 6.21 0.43
CA LYS A 258 19.04 7.61 0.80
C LYS A 258 18.17 8.61 0.05
N ASN A 259 17.88 8.34 -1.21
CA ASN A 259 17.10 9.20 -2.12
C ASN A 259 16.43 8.35 -3.21
N TRP A 260 15.51 8.96 -3.94
CA TRP A 260 14.85 8.40 -5.11
C TRP A 260 15.63 8.75 -6.39
N GLU A 261 16.14 7.74 -7.09
CA GLU A 261 16.90 7.95 -8.34
C GLU A 261 16.16 7.39 -9.55
N ALA A 262 16.35 8.01 -10.71
CA ALA A 262 15.83 7.49 -11.96
C ALA A 262 16.43 6.11 -12.28
N ASP A 263 15.58 5.16 -12.69
CA ASP A 263 16.07 3.83 -13.07
C ASP A 263 16.71 3.83 -14.45
N ASP A 264 18.01 4.12 -14.49
CA ASP A 264 18.82 4.06 -15.72
C ASP A 264 19.55 2.71 -15.89
N THR A 265 19.41 1.80 -14.92
CA THR A 265 20.11 0.50 -14.92
C THR A 265 19.20 -0.71 -15.14
N GLY A 266 17.89 -0.51 -15.19
CA GLY A 266 16.89 -1.57 -15.31
C GLY A 266 16.64 -2.31 -13.99
N ALA A 267 16.73 -1.63 -12.86
CA ALA A 267 16.37 -2.14 -11.54
C ALA A 267 14.92 -2.64 -11.48
N ILE A 268 13.97 -1.96 -12.13
CA ILE A 268 12.57 -2.43 -12.23
C ILE A 268 12.50 -3.79 -12.93
N ASN A 269 13.28 -4.00 -13.99
CA ASN A 269 13.35 -5.26 -14.71
C ASN A 269 13.98 -6.38 -13.86
N ARG A 270 14.96 -6.05 -13.01
CA ARG A 270 15.54 -7.01 -12.06
C ARG A 270 14.54 -7.42 -10.99
N ARG A 271 13.80 -6.46 -10.40
CA ARG A 271 12.74 -6.69 -9.40
C ARG A 271 11.56 -7.48 -9.99
N ALA A 272 11.19 -7.20 -11.23
CA ALA A 272 10.22 -8.00 -12.00
C ALA A 272 10.67 -9.47 -12.16
N LYS A 273 11.93 -9.70 -12.58
CA LYS A 273 12.49 -11.06 -12.70
C LYS A 273 12.58 -11.76 -11.34
N ASP A 274 12.94 -11.04 -10.29
CA ASP A 274 12.96 -11.56 -8.92
C ASP A 274 11.54 -11.97 -8.48
N THR A 275 10.52 -11.16 -8.76
CA THR A 275 9.11 -11.48 -8.50
C THR A 275 8.70 -12.79 -9.17
N VAL A 276 9.03 -12.98 -10.46
CA VAL A 276 8.75 -14.25 -11.16
C VAL A 276 9.49 -15.43 -10.54
N ARG A 277 10.74 -15.23 -10.09
CA ARG A 277 11.51 -16.28 -9.40
C ARG A 277 10.89 -16.70 -8.07
N ALA A 278 10.30 -15.76 -7.32
CA ALA A 278 9.60 -16.07 -6.08
C ALA A 278 8.36 -16.96 -6.30
N ILE A 279 7.67 -16.85 -7.44
CA ILE A 279 6.54 -17.74 -7.78
C ILE A 279 7.00 -19.21 -7.86
N TYR A 280 8.24 -19.48 -8.28
CA TYR A 280 8.79 -20.84 -8.21
C TYR A 280 9.04 -21.31 -6.77
N GLY A 281 9.43 -20.40 -5.87
CA GLY A 281 9.54 -20.69 -4.44
C GLY A 281 8.18 -21.06 -3.84
N GLU A 282 7.15 -20.26 -4.11
CA GLU A 282 5.76 -20.55 -3.71
C GLU A 282 5.29 -21.92 -4.24
N ALA A 283 5.64 -22.26 -5.49
CA ALA A 283 5.32 -23.57 -6.06
C ALA A 283 5.99 -24.72 -5.30
N GLN A 284 7.25 -24.56 -4.88
CA GLN A 284 7.98 -25.58 -4.13
C GLN A 284 7.40 -25.79 -2.73
N GLU A 285 6.95 -24.71 -2.09
CA GLU A 285 6.36 -24.73 -0.75
C GLU A 285 4.91 -25.25 -0.75
N ALA A 286 4.22 -25.20 -1.89
CA ALA A 286 2.85 -25.71 -2.01
C ALA A 286 2.76 -27.21 -1.69
N SER A 287 1.94 -27.55 -0.69
CA SER A 287 1.69 -28.93 -0.25
C SER A 287 0.89 -29.75 -1.26
N ASP A 288 -0.05 -29.11 -1.96
CA ASP A 288 -0.86 -29.72 -3.00
C ASP A 288 -0.12 -29.83 -4.35
N SER A 289 -0.16 -31.02 -4.96
CA SER A 289 0.51 -31.29 -6.24
C SER A 289 -0.11 -30.57 -7.45
N SER A 290 -1.41 -30.30 -7.44
CA SER A 290 -2.12 -29.54 -8.47
C SER A 290 -1.73 -28.07 -8.41
N ILE A 291 -1.75 -27.50 -7.20
CA ILE A 291 -1.33 -26.12 -6.93
C ILE A 291 0.10 -25.88 -7.40
N ARG A 292 1.02 -26.76 -6.99
CA ARG A 292 2.43 -26.70 -7.39
C ARG A 292 2.59 -26.66 -8.90
N ARG A 293 1.83 -27.48 -9.64
CA ARG A 293 1.88 -27.52 -11.10
C ARG A 293 1.33 -26.24 -11.73
N GLU A 294 0.25 -25.68 -11.19
CA GLU A 294 -0.34 -24.43 -11.66
C GLU A 294 0.60 -23.24 -11.45
N LEU A 295 1.18 -23.09 -10.26
CA LEU A 295 2.13 -22.03 -9.94
C LEU A 295 3.41 -22.12 -10.78
N ALA A 296 3.99 -23.32 -10.89
CA ALA A 296 5.17 -23.53 -11.74
C ALA A 296 4.85 -23.23 -13.21
N GLY A 297 3.69 -23.68 -13.71
CA GLY A 297 3.24 -23.41 -15.07
C GLY A 297 2.96 -21.92 -15.31
N HIS A 298 2.49 -21.18 -14.31
CA HIS A 298 2.34 -19.73 -14.36
C HIS A 298 3.70 -19.02 -14.38
N ALA A 299 4.61 -19.38 -13.47
CA ALA A 299 5.96 -18.81 -13.40
C ALA A 299 6.70 -18.94 -14.73
N THR A 300 6.69 -20.14 -15.35
CA THR A 300 7.31 -20.36 -16.67
C THR A 300 6.72 -19.47 -17.76
N LYS A 301 5.40 -19.22 -17.75
CA LYS A 301 4.78 -18.28 -18.70
C LYS A 301 5.24 -16.85 -18.45
N CYS A 302 5.41 -16.45 -17.19
CA CYS A 302 5.78 -15.10 -16.80
C CYS A 302 7.22 -14.71 -17.16
N GLU A 303 8.09 -15.69 -17.44
CA GLU A 303 9.46 -15.42 -17.91
C GLU A 303 9.50 -14.81 -19.32
N ALA A 304 8.42 -14.93 -20.10
CA ALA A 304 8.34 -14.33 -21.42
C ALA A 304 8.46 -12.81 -21.34
N GLU A 305 9.25 -12.20 -22.24
CA GLU A 305 9.48 -10.75 -22.26
C GLU A 305 8.18 -9.94 -22.30
N SER A 306 7.20 -10.38 -23.09
CA SER A 306 5.89 -9.72 -23.18
C SER A 306 5.14 -9.71 -21.85
N ARG A 307 5.30 -10.76 -21.02
CA ARG A 307 4.67 -10.88 -19.71
C ARG A 307 5.37 -10.03 -18.66
N LEU A 308 6.70 -9.99 -18.68
CA LEU A 308 7.48 -9.07 -17.85
C LEU A 308 7.12 -7.61 -18.14
N ARG A 309 7.03 -7.25 -19.43
CA ARG A 309 6.61 -5.90 -19.83
C ARG A 309 5.17 -5.59 -19.40
N ALA A 310 4.24 -6.53 -19.52
CA ALA A 310 2.85 -6.36 -19.09
C ALA A 310 2.75 -6.12 -17.57
N MET A 311 3.44 -6.92 -16.76
CA MET A 311 3.51 -6.75 -15.31
C MET A 311 4.08 -5.37 -14.93
N ILE A 312 5.21 -4.96 -15.51
CA ILE A 312 5.82 -3.65 -15.24
C ILE A 312 4.90 -2.51 -15.70
N ALA A 313 4.21 -2.66 -16.82
CA ALA A 313 3.29 -1.63 -17.32
C ALA A 313 2.08 -1.45 -16.39
N LEU A 314 1.47 -2.55 -15.95
CA LEU A 314 0.32 -2.52 -15.04
C LEU A 314 0.69 -1.99 -13.65
N ALA A 315 1.90 -2.31 -13.17
CA ALA A 315 2.40 -1.82 -11.88
C ALA A 315 2.48 -0.29 -11.77
N GLN A 316 2.54 0.44 -12.88
CA GLN A 316 2.64 1.92 -12.89
C GLN A 316 1.41 2.60 -12.28
N SER A 317 0.25 1.94 -12.32
CA SER A 317 -1.02 2.48 -11.83
C SER A 317 -1.49 1.89 -10.50
N GLU A 318 -0.73 0.96 -9.92
CA GLU A 318 -1.07 0.34 -8.63
C GLU A 318 -0.92 1.34 -7.49
N GLU A 319 -1.70 1.16 -6.42
CA GLU A 319 -1.69 2.06 -5.27
C GLU A 319 -0.29 2.20 -4.64
N GLY A 320 0.11 3.42 -4.29
CA GLY A 320 1.41 3.73 -3.70
C GLY A 320 2.59 3.83 -4.68
N ILE A 321 2.39 3.48 -5.97
CA ILE A 321 3.42 3.60 -7.01
C ILE A 321 3.44 4.97 -7.71
N PRO A 322 2.33 5.49 -8.26
CA PRO A 322 2.36 6.74 -9.00
C PRO A 322 2.59 7.92 -8.05
N VAL A 323 3.53 8.80 -8.42
CA VAL A 323 3.77 10.08 -7.74
C VAL A 323 3.80 11.22 -8.75
N ARG A 324 3.42 12.41 -8.29
CA ARG A 324 3.44 13.62 -9.11
C ARG A 324 4.81 14.26 -9.01
N ILE A 325 5.15 15.04 -10.04
CA ILE A 325 6.36 15.87 -10.05
C ILE A 325 6.38 16.81 -8.83
N ASP A 326 5.23 17.33 -8.42
CA ASP A 326 5.09 18.28 -7.30
C ASP A 326 5.30 17.62 -5.93
N ASP A 327 5.18 16.30 -5.84
CA ASP A 327 5.41 15.55 -4.60
C ASP A 327 6.91 15.33 -4.36
N LEU A 328 7.73 15.41 -5.42
CA LEU A 328 9.18 15.20 -5.37
C LEU A 328 9.92 16.47 -4.95
N ASP A 329 10.81 16.33 -3.95
CA ASP A 329 11.60 17.43 -3.37
C ASP A 329 10.72 18.59 -2.85
N ALA A 330 9.52 18.25 -2.35
CA ALA A 330 8.47 19.23 -2.04
C ALA A 330 8.75 20.08 -0.80
N ASP A 331 9.41 19.54 0.23
CA ASP A 331 9.65 20.27 1.48
C ASP A 331 10.88 21.20 1.34
N PRO A 332 10.71 22.53 1.46
CA PRO A 332 11.81 23.48 1.37
C PRO A 332 12.72 23.49 2.61
N TRP A 333 12.33 22.85 3.70
CA TRP A 333 13.03 22.89 4.99
C TRP A 333 13.84 21.65 5.31
N ILE A 334 13.93 20.70 4.39
CA ILE A 334 14.80 19.53 4.55
C ILE A 334 15.92 19.55 3.52
N LEU A 335 17.09 19.09 3.96
CA LEU A 335 18.29 18.92 3.14
C LEU A 335 18.81 17.50 3.30
N ASN A 336 18.81 16.73 2.23
CA ASN A 336 19.30 15.36 2.24
C ASN A 336 20.82 15.30 2.05
N VAL A 337 21.52 14.58 2.92
CA VAL A 337 22.98 14.48 2.99
C VAL A 337 23.41 13.01 3.05
N ARG A 338 24.70 12.68 3.03
CA ARG A 338 25.14 11.27 2.93
C ARG A 338 24.71 10.37 4.09
N ASN A 339 24.54 10.93 5.28
CA ASN A 339 24.28 10.22 6.53
C ASN A 339 22.87 10.48 7.11
N GLY A 340 21.98 11.13 6.37
CA GLY A 340 20.61 11.38 6.80
C GLY A 340 19.96 12.57 6.10
N THR A 341 18.89 13.07 6.70
CA THR A 341 18.18 14.26 6.24
C THR A 341 18.20 15.28 7.37
N ILE A 342 18.66 16.50 7.09
CA ILE A 342 18.73 17.60 8.05
C ILE A 342 17.39 18.34 8.02
N ASP A 343 16.79 18.55 9.20
CA ASP A 343 15.73 19.54 9.37
C ASP A 343 16.40 20.93 9.50
N LEU A 344 16.24 21.79 8.51
CA LEU A 344 16.87 23.11 8.46
C LEU A 344 16.26 24.10 9.45
N LYS A 345 15.10 23.82 10.04
CA LYS A 345 14.50 24.66 11.09
C LYS A 345 15.19 24.46 12.43
N THR A 346 15.64 23.24 12.71
CA THR A 346 16.28 22.88 13.99
C THR A 346 17.78 22.65 13.87
N GLY A 347 18.27 22.31 12.69
CA GLY A 347 19.64 21.83 12.45
C GLY A 347 19.85 20.37 12.83
N GLU A 348 18.79 19.63 13.18
CA GLU A 348 18.91 18.24 13.62
C GLU A 348 18.97 17.26 12.44
N LEU A 349 19.79 16.23 12.59
CA LEU A 349 19.91 15.14 11.63
C LEU A 349 18.94 14.00 12.00
N ARG A 350 18.18 13.53 11.02
CA ARG A 350 17.34 12.33 11.15
C ARG A 350 17.67 11.31 10.07
N GLU A 351 17.20 10.08 10.27
CA GLU A 351 17.32 9.02 9.28
C GLU A 351 16.58 9.36 7.97
N HIS A 352 17.08 8.80 6.87
CA HIS A 352 16.45 8.88 5.57
C HIS A 352 15.07 8.23 5.58
N ARG A 353 14.10 8.90 4.96
CA ARG A 353 12.71 8.42 4.85
C ARG A 353 12.27 8.41 3.40
N ARG A 354 11.67 7.29 2.98
CA ARG A 354 11.11 7.14 1.63
C ARG A 354 9.97 8.11 1.39
N GLU A 355 9.24 8.39 2.48
CA GLU A 355 8.07 9.25 2.55
C GLU A 355 8.39 10.71 2.23
N ASP A 356 9.65 11.13 2.38
CA ASP A 356 10.07 12.51 2.04
C ASP A 356 10.15 12.75 0.53
N LEU A 357 10.13 11.69 -0.29
CA LEU A 357 10.17 11.77 -1.76
C LEU A 357 11.31 12.64 -2.32
N ILE A 358 12.45 12.65 -1.64
CA ILE A 358 13.63 13.43 -2.03
C ILE A 358 14.38 12.70 -3.16
N THR A 359 14.66 13.40 -4.25
CA THR A 359 15.47 12.88 -5.38
C THR A 359 16.92 13.35 -5.31
N LYS A 360 17.18 14.45 -4.59
CA LYS A 360 18.47 15.13 -4.48
C LYS A 360 19.29 14.67 -3.29
N ILE A 361 20.62 14.68 -3.40
CA ILE A 361 21.51 14.47 -2.25
C ILE A 361 22.74 15.39 -2.30
N ALA A 362 23.11 15.95 -1.14
CA ALA A 362 24.39 16.60 -0.94
C ALA A 362 25.46 15.54 -0.58
N PRO A 363 26.64 15.54 -1.23
CA PRO A 363 27.64 14.47 -1.13
C PRO A 363 28.51 14.59 0.13
N VAL A 364 27.97 15.13 1.22
CA VAL A 364 28.68 15.45 2.45
C VAL A 364 28.02 14.70 3.61
N GLU A 365 28.80 14.23 4.58
CA GLU A 365 28.27 13.75 5.86
C GLU A 365 28.13 14.94 6.81
N TYR A 366 26.94 15.09 7.40
CA TYR A 366 26.67 16.18 8.32
C TYR A 366 27.06 15.80 9.74
N ASP A 367 27.93 16.63 10.33
CA ASP A 367 28.27 16.64 11.74
C ASP A 367 28.15 18.09 12.23
N PRO A 368 27.20 18.42 13.13
CA PRO A 368 27.00 19.79 13.62
C PRO A 368 28.25 20.38 14.30
N ASP A 369 29.12 19.53 14.85
CA ASP A 369 30.32 19.94 15.57
C ASP A 369 31.57 20.07 14.68
N ALA A 370 31.50 19.58 13.43
CA ALA A 370 32.59 19.66 12.47
C ALA A 370 33.09 21.09 12.29
N LYS A 371 34.42 21.22 12.20
CA LYS A 371 35.12 22.50 12.05
C LYS A 371 35.65 22.66 10.64
N ALA A 372 35.74 23.91 10.18
CA ALA A 372 36.31 24.26 8.89
C ALA A 372 37.28 25.44 9.04
N PRO A 373 38.43 25.26 9.73
CA PRO A 373 39.36 26.35 10.00
C PRO A 373 39.98 26.93 8.71
N THR A 374 40.24 26.11 7.68
CA THR A 374 40.74 26.60 6.40
C THR A 374 39.68 27.43 5.69
N TRP A 375 38.42 27.01 5.74
CA TRP A 375 37.28 27.78 5.22
C TRP A 375 37.11 29.12 5.94
N GLU A 376 37.15 29.12 7.27
CA GLU A 376 37.00 30.35 8.07
C GLU A 376 38.14 31.33 7.79
N ALA A 377 39.39 30.85 7.77
CA ALA A 377 40.56 31.67 7.42
C ALA A 377 40.50 32.20 5.98
N PHE A 378 40.02 31.37 5.03
CA PHE A 378 39.77 31.79 3.66
C PHE A 378 38.75 32.94 3.62
N LEU A 379 37.60 32.80 4.28
CA LEU A 379 36.57 33.85 4.34
C LEU A 379 37.09 35.14 4.99
N GLU A 380 37.85 35.06 6.08
CA GLU A 380 38.50 36.21 6.72
C GLU A 380 39.43 36.95 5.76
N ARG A 381 40.15 36.21 4.91
CA ARG A 381 41.07 36.78 3.93
C ARG A 381 40.34 37.50 2.79
N ILE A 382 39.29 36.91 2.24
CA ILE A 382 38.58 37.45 1.07
C ILE A 382 37.51 38.49 1.43
N LEU A 383 37.00 38.45 2.66
CA LEU A 383 35.97 39.36 3.18
C LEU A 383 36.39 39.91 4.55
N PRO A 384 37.21 40.98 4.62
CA PRO A 384 37.76 41.49 5.88
C PRO A 384 36.71 42.03 6.87
N SER A 385 35.55 42.52 6.39
CA SER A 385 34.45 42.97 7.24
C SER A 385 33.71 41.77 7.85
N GLU A 386 33.67 41.70 9.19
CA GLU A 386 32.91 40.66 9.90
C GLU A 386 31.41 40.73 9.58
N ALA A 387 30.86 41.94 9.42
CA ALA A 387 29.46 42.14 9.08
C ALA A 387 29.12 41.50 7.71
N ILE A 388 30.01 41.65 6.72
CA ILE A 388 29.88 41.00 5.42
C ILE A 388 30.03 39.47 5.55
N ARG A 389 30.99 38.97 6.35
CA ARG A 389 31.12 37.51 6.58
C ARG A 389 29.86 36.89 7.17
N ARG A 390 29.26 37.53 8.19
CA ARG A 390 28.00 37.09 8.81
C ARG A 390 26.82 37.18 7.84
N PHE A 391 26.80 38.19 6.98
CA PHE A 391 25.81 38.31 5.91
C PHE A 391 25.93 37.17 4.89
N VAL A 392 27.14 36.89 4.42
CA VAL A 392 27.43 35.77 3.51
C VAL A 392 27.07 34.43 4.15
N GLN A 393 27.39 34.22 5.42
CA GLN A 393 26.99 33.01 6.16
C GLN A 393 25.48 32.79 6.14
N ARG A 394 24.70 33.83 6.40
CA ARG A 394 23.23 33.76 6.39
C ARG A 394 22.66 33.56 5.00
N ILE A 395 23.24 34.20 3.97
CA ILE A 395 22.86 33.95 2.57
C ILE A 395 23.15 32.49 2.17
N MET A 396 24.29 31.95 2.55
CA MET A 396 24.64 30.55 2.25
C MET A 396 23.73 29.57 3.00
N GLY A 397 23.44 29.85 4.27
CA GLY A 397 22.48 29.07 5.06
C GLY A 397 21.07 29.12 4.51
N TYR A 398 20.59 30.30 4.14
CA TYR A 398 19.33 30.48 3.42
C TYR A 398 19.32 29.67 2.11
N SER A 399 20.47 29.59 1.43
CA SER A 399 20.67 28.80 0.20
C SER A 399 20.67 27.28 0.38
N LEU A 400 20.56 26.77 1.61
CA LEU A 400 20.26 25.36 1.87
C LEU A 400 18.76 25.06 1.70
N THR A 401 17.91 26.04 1.98
CA THR A 401 16.44 25.89 1.95
C THR A 401 15.89 26.04 0.54
N GLY A 402 14.64 25.60 0.33
CA GLY A 402 13.83 25.95 -0.83
C GLY A 402 13.11 27.29 -0.73
N ASP A 403 13.30 28.02 0.38
CA ASP A 403 12.59 29.27 0.60
C ASP A 403 13.15 30.38 -0.30
N VAL A 404 12.24 31.15 -0.90
CA VAL A 404 12.55 32.29 -1.78
C VAL A 404 11.91 33.60 -1.27
N SER A 405 11.40 33.63 -0.04
CA SER A 405 10.65 34.75 0.52
C SER A 405 11.44 36.05 0.60
N ALA A 406 12.76 35.99 0.73
CA ALA A 406 13.63 37.16 0.77
C ALA A 406 13.77 37.87 -0.60
N GLN A 407 13.42 37.21 -1.71
CA GLN A 407 13.52 37.74 -3.08
C GLN A 407 14.86 38.42 -3.40
N ILE A 408 15.97 37.77 -3.05
CA ILE A 408 17.32 38.32 -3.24
C ILE A 408 18.03 37.75 -4.47
N LEU A 409 18.96 38.54 -4.99
CA LEU A 409 19.92 38.20 -6.03
C LEU A 409 21.33 38.58 -5.53
N PRO A 410 22.01 37.68 -4.79
CA PRO A 410 23.40 37.90 -4.39
C PRO A 410 24.29 38.18 -5.61
N PHE A 411 25.00 39.30 -5.58
CA PHE A 411 25.91 39.71 -6.64
C PHE A 411 27.31 39.86 -6.05
N LEU A 412 28.19 38.90 -6.34
CA LEU A 412 29.57 38.91 -5.87
C LEU A 412 30.40 39.77 -6.84
N HIS A 413 30.76 40.98 -6.41
CA HIS A 413 31.44 41.99 -7.22
C HIS A 413 32.88 42.18 -6.77
N GLY A 414 33.82 42.18 -7.70
CA GLY A 414 35.20 42.60 -7.42
C GLY A 414 36.15 42.26 -8.56
N LEU A 415 37.36 42.81 -8.52
CA LEU A 415 38.40 42.55 -9.53
C LEU A 415 38.89 41.09 -9.44
N GLY A 416 39.46 40.52 -10.50
CA GLY A 416 39.92 39.12 -10.51
C GLY A 416 40.89 38.76 -9.37
N ALA A 417 41.07 37.46 -9.10
CA ALA A 417 41.95 36.93 -8.04
C ALA A 417 41.55 37.31 -6.60
N ASN A 418 40.26 37.30 -6.30
CA ASN A 418 39.70 37.64 -4.97
C ASN A 418 38.90 36.50 -4.30
N GLY A 419 38.99 35.27 -4.83
CA GLY A 419 38.37 34.09 -4.22
C GLY A 419 36.87 33.90 -4.47
N LYS A 420 36.20 34.77 -5.25
CA LYS A 420 34.77 34.61 -5.60
C LYS A 420 34.44 33.23 -6.17
N SER A 421 35.19 32.80 -7.18
CA SER A 421 34.98 31.51 -7.84
C SER A 421 35.23 30.34 -6.89
N THR A 422 36.24 30.43 -6.02
CA THR A 422 36.52 29.40 -5.01
C THR A 422 35.35 29.27 -4.02
N LEU A 423 34.83 30.39 -3.50
CA LEU A 423 33.69 30.40 -2.59
C LEU A 423 32.45 29.73 -3.22
N VAL A 424 32.13 30.09 -4.47
CA VAL A 424 30.96 29.53 -5.17
C VAL A 424 31.15 28.07 -5.50
N ASN A 425 32.31 27.67 -6.04
CA ASN A 425 32.59 26.29 -6.40
C ASN A 425 32.57 25.36 -5.18
N THR A 426 33.19 25.76 -4.07
CA THR A 426 33.13 24.98 -2.81
C THR A 426 31.69 24.84 -2.30
N THR A 427 30.86 25.88 -2.45
CA THR A 427 29.44 25.81 -2.05
C THR A 427 28.65 24.87 -2.96
N LEU A 428 28.91 24.88 -4.27
CA LEU A 428 28.30 23.94 -5.22
C LEU A 428 28.71 22.49 -4.93
N GLU A 429 29.98 22.25 -4.65
CA GLU A 429 30.50 20.93 -4.25
C GLU A 429 29.84 20.43 -2.95
N MET A 430 29.65 21.32 -1.97
CA MET A 430 28.94 21.01 -0.72
C MET A 430 27.49 20.60 -0.98
N LEU A 431 26.80 21.29 -1.90
CA LEU A 431 25.38 21.08 -2.19
C LEU A 431 25.11 19.90 -3.14
N GLY A 432 26.09 19.50 -3.97
CA GLY A 432 25.92 18.41 -4.94
C GLY A 432 24.73 18.64 -5.85
N ASP A 433 23.76 17.72 -5.84
CA ASP A 433 22.58 17.78 -6.72
C ASP A 433 21.70 19.03 -6.51
N TYR A 434 21.81 19.65 -5.33
CA TYR A 434 21.11 20.88 -4.98
C TYR A 434 21.80 22.14 -5.53
N GLY A 435 23.06 22.04 -5.94
CA GLY A 435 23.85 23.13 -6.52
C GLY A 435 23.95 23.00 -8.04
N GLN A 436 23.72 24.08 -8.77
CA GLN A 436 23.84 24.09 -10.22
C GLN A 436 24.63 25.28 -10.76
N LEU A 437 25.39 25.04 -11.82
CA LEU A 437 25.93 26.09 -12.67
C LEU A 437 24.94 26.37 -13.79
N ALA A 438 24.41 27.59 -13.82
CA ALA A 438 23.59 28.05 -14.93
C ALA A 438 24.47 28.35 -16.14
N ALA A 439 23.94 28.07 -17.33
CA ALA A 439 24.52 28.60 -18.56
C ALA A 439 24.57 30.14 -18.50
N PRO A 440 25.65 30.79 -18.96
CA PRO A 440 25.74 32.26 -18.97
C PRO A 440 24.54 32.92 -19.67
N GLU A 441 23.97 32.25 -20.68
CA GLU A 441 22.82 32.71 -21.45
C GLU A 441 21.50 32.69 -20.69
N LEU A 442 21.40 31.95 -19.58
CA LEU A 442 20.16 31.81 -18.82
C LEU A 442 19.61 33.19 -18.46
N LEU A 443 20.45 34.11 -17.98
CA LEU A 443 20.05 35.44 -17.49
C LEU A 443 20.11 36.56 -18.54
N LEU A 444 20.45 36.23 -19.79
CA LEU A 444 20.70 37.20 -20.85
C LEU A 444 19.52 37.38 -21.81
N SER A 445 19.32 38.61 -22.26
CA SER A 445 18.12 39.05 -23.00
C SER A 445 17.98 38.57 -24.46
N LYS A 446 18.68 37.53 -24.92
CA LYS A 446 18.39 36.94 -26.24
C LYS A 446 17.13 36.06 -26.15
N ARG A 447 16.43 35.87 -27.27
CA ARG A 447 15.11 35.22 -27.38
C ARG A 447 15.08 33.83 -26.71
N GLY A 448 14.70 33.82 -25.43
CA GLY A 448 14.25 32.66 -24.65
C GLY A 448 15.38 31.88 -23.99
N ALA A 449 15.47 31.95 -22.66
CA ALA A 449 16.01 30.84 -21.87
C ALA A 449 15.32 29.56 -22.37
N HIS A 450 16.11 28.54 -22.72
CA HIS A 450 15.51 27.32 -23.25
C HIS A 450 14.66 26.68 -22.14
N PRO A 451 13.38 26.35 -22.39
CA PRO A 451 12.52 25.70 -21.39
C PRO A 451 13.11 24.42 -20.77
N THR A 452 14.09 23.80 -21.44
CA THR A 452 14.87 22.67 -20.94
C THR A 452 15.86 23.06 -19.84
N GLU A 453 16.59 24.16 -20.01
CA GLU A 453 17.53 24.65 -18.99
C GLU A 453 16.80 25.10 -17.73
N LEU A 454 15.60 25.68 -17.89
CA LEU A 454 14.72 26.01 -16.76
C LEU A 454 14.21 24.77 -16.02
N ALA A 455 14.09 23.62 -16.69
CA ALA A 455 13.63 22.39 -16.07
C ALA A 455 14.66 21.82 -15.09
N ASP A 456 15.95 22.06 -15.35
CA ASP A 456 17.05 21.60 -14.48
C ASP A 456 17.05 22.34 -13.14
N LEU A 457 16.57 23.59 -13.11
CA LEU A 457 16.47 24.41 -11.90
C LEU A 457 15.45 23.89 -10.87
N LYS A 458 14.60 22.94 -11.24
CA LYS A 458 13.63 22.34 -10.33
C LYS A 458 14.34 21.60 -9.20
N GLY A 459 14.03 21.96 -7.97
CA GLY A 459 14.60 21.34 -6.76
C GLY A 459 16.04 21.77 -6.47
N ALA A 460 16.67 22.61 -7.31
CA ALA A 460 17.93 23.26 -6.96
C ALA A 460 17.70 24.24 -5.79
N ARG A 461 18.73 24.44 -4.96
CA ARG A 461 18.74 25.42 -3.85
C ARG A 461 19.69 26.58 -4.10
N LEU A 462 20.78 26.33 -4.83
CA LEU A 462 21.72 27.36 -5.27
C LEU A 462 22.01 27.20 -6.76
N VAL A 463 21.90 28.30 -7.49
CA VAL A 463 22.23 28.37 -8.91
C VAL A 463 23.25 29.48 -9.08
N ALA A 464 24.45 29.17 -9.56
CA ALA A 464 25.47 30.17 -9.83
C ALA A 464 25.59 30.43 -11.33
N SER A 465 25.62 31.70 -11.71
CA SER A 465 25.96 32.15 -13.05
C SER A 465 27.31 32.86 -13.00
N VAL A 466 28.28 32.30 -13.70
CA VAL A 466 29.66 32.77 -13.73
C VAL A 466 29.88 33.39 -15.11
N GLU A 467 30.38 34.63 -15.14
CA GLU A 467 30.70 35.41 -16.35
C GLU A 467 29.50 36.04 -17.09
N ILE A 468 29.17 37.27 -16.69
CA ILE A 468 28.47 38.21 -17.57
C ILE A 468 29.56 38.97 -18.34
N GLU A 469 29.64 38.78 -19.66
CA GLU A 469 30.45 39.63 -20.54
C GLU A 469 30.03 41.10 -20.43
N ASP A 470 31.01 42.01 -20.42
CA ASP A 470 30.80 43.44 -20.29
C ASP A 470 29.81 43.98 -21.34
N GLY A 471 28.86 44.83 -20.90
CA GLY A 471 27.82 45.41 -21.76
C GLY A 471 26.61 44.52 -22.10
N ARG A 472 26.50 43.28 -21.56
CA ARG A 472 25.29 42.46 -21.74
C ARG A 472 24.19 42.82 -20.74
N LYS A 473 22.95 42.88 -21.24
CA LYS A 473 21.76 43.33 -20.49
C LYS A 473 21.09 42.17 -19.76
N MET A 474 20.73 42.38 -18.49
CA MET A 474 19.92 41.43 -17.73
C MET A 474 18.45 41.46 -18.16
N ALA A 475 17.84 40.29 -18.27
CA ALA A 475 16.40 40.17 -18.52
C ALA A 475 15.60 40.39 -17.23
N GLU A 476 15.08 41.61 -17.04
CA GLU A 476 14.30 41.97 -15.82
C GLU A 476 13.16 40.99 -15.51
N SER A 477 12.39 40.61 -16.54
CA SER A 477 11.28 39.67 -16.38
C SER A 477 11.74 38.32 -15.83
N LEU A 478 12.91 37.86 -16.28
CA LEU A 478 13.48 36.60 -15.84
C LEU A 478 14.08 36.69 -14.43
N VAL A 479 14.72 37.82 -14.08
CA VAL A 479 15.19 38.04 -12.70
C VAL A 479 14.00 38.01 -11.74
N LYS A 480 12.89 38.69 -12.06
CA LYS A 480 11.65 38.63 -11.26
C LYS A 480 11.12 37.21 -11.14
N GLN A 481 11.16 36.44 -12.23
CA GLN A 481 10.68 35.06 -12.24
C GLN A 481 11.57 34.13 -11.40
N LEU A 482 12.89 34.23 -11.50
CA LEU A 482 13.85 33.34 -10.83
C LEU A 482 14.06 33.69 -9.34
N THR A 483 13.90 34.95 -8.97
CA THR A 483 14.03 35.40 -7.56
C THR A 483 12.71 35.33 -6.79
N GLY A 484 11.65 34.80 -7.40
CA GLY A 484 10.35 34.54 -6.77
C GLY A 484 9.24 35.53 -7.17
N GLY A 485 8.01 35.01 -7.21
CA GLY A 485 6.78 35.76 -7.46
C GLY A 485 5.80 35.10 -8.42
N GLU A 486 6.28 34.22 -9.31
CA GLU A 486 5.48 33.51 -10.31
C GLU A 486 6.05 32.10 -10.54
N LYS A 487 5.21 31.17 -11.03
CA LYS A 487 5.66 29.83 -11.40
C LYS A 487 6.59 29.86 -12.62
N VAL A 488 7.59 28.99 -12.62
CA VAL A 488 8.50 28.80 -13.75
C VAL A 488 7.93 27.73 -14.65
N LYS A 489 7.68 28.08 -15.92
CA LYS A 489 7.21 27.13 -16.94
C LYS A 489 8.39 26.54 -17.71
N ALA A 490 8.53 25.22 -17.65
CA ALA A 490 9.66 24.49 -18.19
C ALA A 490 9.21 23.18 -18.87
N ARG A 491 10.10 22.53 -19.63
CA ARG A 491 9.86 21.18 -20.16
C ARG A 491 11.19 20.46 -20.35
N TYR A 492 11.20 19.14 -20.14
CA TYR A 492 12.33 18.33 -20.58
C TYR A 492 12.32 18.14 -22.10
N LEU A 493 13.46 17.76 -22.68
CA LEU A 493 13.59 17.53 -24.11
C LEU A 493 12.60 16.44 -24.57
N HIS A 494 11.77 16.75 -25.58
CA HIS A 494 10.69 15.89 -26.09
C HIS A 494 9.59 15.54 -25.08
N LYS A 495 9.39 16.36 -24.03
CA LYS A 495 8.33 16.18 -23.02
C LYS A 495 7.37 17.36 -22.99
N ASP A 496 6.24 17.15 -22.31
CA ASP A 496 5.24 18.19 -22.07
C ASP A 496 5.75 19.27 -21.11
N PHE A 497 5.11 20.45 -21.17
CA PHE A 497 5.39 21.52 -20.23
C PHE A 497 4.86 21.20 -18.85
N PHE A 498 5.62 21.58 -17.83
CA PHE A 498 5.21 21.62 -16.44
C PHE A 498 5.57 22.98 -15.83
N GLU A 499 4.98 23.27 -14.69
CA GLU A 499 5.21 24.49 -13.93
C GLU A 499 5.66 24.14 -12.53
N PHE A 500 6.63 24.88 -11.98
CA PHE A 500 7.11 24.69 -10.61
C PHE A 500 7.40 26.03 -9.94
N ASP A 501 7.31 26.08 -8.62
CA ASP A 501 7.70 27.25 -7.84
C ASP A 501 9.23 27.32 -7.71
N PRO A 502 9.87 28.50 -7.87
CA PRO A 502 11.29 28.66 -7.66
C PRO A 502 11.71 28.22 -6.25
N THR A 503 12.73 27.36 -6.16
CA THR A 503 13.31 26.89 -4.89
C THR A 503 14.75 27.36 -4.68
N HIS A 504 15.36 27.97 -5.70
CA HIS A 504 16.77 28.26 -5.74
C HIS A 504 17.07 29.74 -5.50
N LYS A 505 18.27 30.01 -4.98
CA LYS A 505 18.84 31.36 -4.95
C LYS A 505 19.87 31.48 -6.07
N VAL A 506 19.71 32.51 -6.91
CA VAL A 506 20.61 32.77 -8.03
C VAL A 506 21.77 33.66 -7.56
N PHE A 507 23.00 33.19 -7.69
CA PHE A 507 24.22 33.94 -7.41
C PHE A 507 24.82 34.43 -8.72
N LEU A 508 25.06 35.74 -8.80
CA LEU A 508 25.77 36.36 -9.91
C LEU A 508 27.22 36.58 -9.53
N VAL A 509 28.14 36.07 -10.35
CA VAL A 509 29.58 36.27 -10.18
C VAL A 509 30.12 37.01 -11.39
N ALA A 510 30.47 38.28 -11.19
CA ALA A 510 30.99 39.12 -12.27
C ALA A 510 31.97 40.19 -11.76
N ASN A 511 32.83 40.66 -12.65
CA ASN A 511 33.79 41.73 -12.38
C ASN A 511 33.22 43.12 -12.66
N HIS A 512 32.22 43.21 -13.55
CA HIS A 512 31.58 44.45 -13.95
C HIS A 512 30.13 44.47 -13.45
N LYS A 513 29.67 45.62 -12.97
CA LYS A 513 28.25 45.82 -12.64
C LYS A 513 27.42 45.74 -13.92
N PRO A 514 26.32 44.95 -13.96
CA PRO A 514 25.46 44.88 -15.13
C PRO A 514 24.77 46.23 -15.37
N GLU A 515 24.66 46.66 -16.63
CA GLU A 515 23.84 47.80 -17.01
C GLU A 515 22.36 47.42 -16.93
N VAL A 516 21.64 47.92 -15.92
CA VAL A 516 20.20 47.78 -15.81
C VAL A 516 19.54 48.95 -16.57
N LEU A 517 18.85 48.66 -17.68
CA LEU A 517 18.06 49.65 -18.40
C LEU A 517 16.79 49.97 -17.60
N GLY A 518 16.79 51.12 -16.93
CA GLY A 518 15.60 51.66 -16.29
C GLY A 518 15.76 51.86 -14.79
N THR A 519 15.22 52.97 -14.32
CA THR A 519 15.00 53.38 -12.93
C THR A 519 13.99 52.46 -12.22
N ASP A 520 14.01 51.16 -12.48
CA ASP A 520 13.08 50.22 -11.87
C ASP A 520 13.65 49.75 -10.52
N HIS A 521 13.28 50.49 -9.47
CA HIS A 521 13.51 50.17 -8.05
C HIS A 521 13.20 48.69 -7.71
N ALA A 522 12.38 48.01 -8.52
CA ALA A 522 12.00 46.62 -8.35
C ALA A 522 13.14 45.60 -8.53
N ILE A 523 14.16 45.87 -9.37
CA ILE A 523 15.33 44.97 -9.50
C ILE A 523 16.34 45.29 -8.41
N TRP A 524 16.66 46.57 -8.21
CA TRP A 524 17.66 47.03 -7.26
C TRP A 524 17.37 46.62 -5.81
N ARG A 525 16.09 46.52 -5.41
CA ARG A 525 15.72 45.99 -4.09
C ARG A 525 16.13 44.52 -3.87
N ARG A 526 16.24 43.74 -4.95
CA ARG A 526 16.58 42.32 -4.95
C ARG A 526 18.07 42.10 -5.02
N VAL A 527 18.78 42.91 -5.79
CA VAL A 527 20.25 42.84 -5.90
C VAL A 527 20.87 43.09 -4.53
N LYS A 528 21.80 42.23 -4.15
CA LYS A 528 22.63 42.39 -2.94
C LYS A 528 24.09 42.38 -3.37
N LEU A 529 24.66 43.57 -3.59
CA LEU A 529 26.02 43.70 -4.09
C LEU A 529 27.02 43.49 -2.95
N ILE A 530 27.72 42.37 -2.99
CA ILE A 530 28.71 41.96 -1.99
C ILE A 530 30.10 42.33 -2.55
N PRO A 531 30.78 43.32 -1.96
CA PRO A 531 32.08 43.76 -2.45
C PRO A 531 33.21 42.81 -2.02
N PHE A 532 34.00 42.37 -2.99
CA PHE A 532 35.23 41.60 -2.83
C PHE A 532 36.41 42.49 -3.23
N ASP A 533 36.78 43.39 -2.31
CA ASP A 533 37.75 44.47 -2.56
C ASP A 533 39.23 44.05 -2.36
N VAL A 534 39.46 42.80 -1.96
CA VAL A 534 40.81 42.25 -1.75
C VAL A 534 41.29 41.59 -3.04
N THR A 535 42.54 41.87 -3.44
CA THR A 535 43.24 41.12 -4.49
C THR A 535 44.32 40.26 -3.85
N ILE A 536 44.31 38.96 -4.13
CA ILE A 536 45.31 38.01 -3.60
C ILE A 536 46.53 37.97 -4.55
N PRO A 537 47.72 38.36 -4.07
CA PRO A 537 48.95 38.29 -4.86
C PRO A 537 49.24 36.86 -5.34
N GLU A 538 49.82 36.71 -6.54
CA GLU A 538 50.08 35.39 -7.16
C GLU A 538 50.96 34.50 -6.27
N GLU A 539 51.92 35.10 -5.58
CA GLU A 539 52.83 34.42 -4.64
C GLU A 539 52.15 33.91 -3.36
N GLU A 540 50.99 34.45 -3.00
CA GLU A 540 50.19 34.04 -1.85
C GLU A 540 49.05 33.10 -2.23
N GLN A 541 48.80 32.89 -3.53
CA GLN A 541 47.76 32.00 -4.00
C GLN A 541 48.15 30.55 -3.72
N ASP A 542 47.33 29.86 -2.93
CA ASP A 542 47.50 28.44 -2.68
C ASP A 542 46.77 27.61 -3.75
N PRO A 543 47.49 26.95 -4.67
CA PRO A 543 46.86 26.16 -5.74
C PRO A 543 46.13 24.93 -5.22
N ARG A 544 46.42 24.48 -3.97
CA ARG A 544 45.75 23.34 -3.33
C ARG A 544 44.63 23.76 -2.40
N LEU A 545 44.28 25.05 -2.35
CA LEU A 545 43.17 25.54 -1.55
C LEU A 545 41.86 24.79 -1.86
N PRO A 546 41.47 24.53 -3.14
CA PRO A 546 40.25 23.77 -3.43
C PRO A 546 40.24 22.37 -2.79
N GLU A 547 41.35 21.63 -2.85
CA GLU A 547 41.49 20.30 -2.23
C GLU A 547 41.35 20.36 -0.70
N LYS A 548 41.92 21.39 -0.07
CA LYS A 548 41.80 21.60 1.38
C LYS A 548 40.37 21.93 1.80
N LEU A 549 39.68 22.76 1.02
CA LEU A 549 38.28 23.10 1.27
C LEU A 549 37.36 21.89 1.06
N GLN A 550 37.64 21.05 0.06
CA GLN A 550 36.93 19.79 -0.16
C GLN A 550 37.03 18.85 1.05
N ALA A 551 38.19 18.80 1.72
CA ALA A 551 38.37 18.01 2.93
C ALA A 551 37.58 18.55 4.14
N GLU A 552 37.22 19.84 4.13
CA GLU A 552 36.47 20.51 5.20
C GLU A 552 34.96 20.61 4.92
N LEU A 553 34.43 20.03 3.83
CA LEU A 553 33.02 20.11 3.46
C LEU A 553 32.03 19.82 4.61
N PRO A 554 32.24 18.80 5.48
CA PRO A 554 31.39 18.59 6.65
C PRO A 554 31.30 19.82 7.57
N GLY A 555 32.44 20.47 7.84
CA GLY A 555 32.49 21.68 8.66
C GLY A 555 31.91 22.91 7.95
N ILE A 556 32.08 23.01 6.63
CA ILE A 556 31.48 24.07 5.81
C ILE A 556 29.95 23.94 5.81
N LEU A 557 29.43 22.71 5.71
CA LEU A 557 28.00 22.44 5.82
C LEU A 557 27.47 22.79 7.22
N ALA A 558 28.19 22.41 8.29
CA ALA A 558 27.84 22.81 9.65
C ALA A 558 27.82 24.34 9.82
N TRP A 559 28.80 25.03 9.21
CA TRP A 559 28.86 26.50 9.18
C TRP A 559 27.68 27.12 8.43
N ALA A 560 27.26 26.53 7.31
CA ALA A 560 26.10 26.98 6.53
C ALA A 560 24.78 26.72 7.26
N VAL A 561 24.61 25.56 7.91
CA VAL A 561 23.41 25.26 8.73
C VAL A 561 23.29 26.25 9.89
N ARG A 562 24.38 26.58 10.59
CA ARG A 562 24.38 27.67 11.59
C ARG A 562 23.93 29.00 10.98
N GLY A 563 24.38 29.30 9.76
CA GLY A 563 23.91 30.46 8.99
C GLY A 563 22.42 30.44 8.69
N CYS A 564 21.84 29.26 8.44
CA CYS A 564 20.40 29.10 8.20
C CYS A 564 19.61 29.41 9.47
N LEU A 565 20.07 28.91 10.63
CA LEU A 565 19.45 29.18 11.93
C LEU A 565 19.56 30.66 12.32
N ASP A 566 20.73 31.28 12.08
CA ASP A 566 20.93 32.72 12.28
C ASP A 566 20.04 33.55 11.36
N TRP A 567 19.87 33.14 10.10
CA TRP A 567 18.95 33.80 9.16
C TRP A 567 17.49 33.71 9.63
N GLN A 568 17.05 32.56 10.14
CA GLN A 568 15.69 32.40 10.67
C GLN A 568 15.43 33.31 11.88
N ARG A 569 16.45 33.54 12.72
CA ARG A 569 16.34 34.40 13.91
C ARG A 569 16.38 35.88 13.56
N ASP A 570 17.37 36.30 12.77
CA ASP A 570 17.71 37.72 12.58
C ASP A 570 17.36 38.25 11.19
N GLY A 571 16.79 37.41 10.33
CA GLY A 571 16.67 37.67 8.90
C GLY A 571 18.04 37.76 8.23
N LEU A 572 18.07 38.31 7.01
CA LEU A 572 19.32 38.53 6.29
C LEU A 572 20.18 39.64 6.90
N ALA A 573 19.62 40.53 7.75
CA ALA A 573 20.24 41.75 8.30
C ALA A 573 21.41 42.29 7.45
N GLU A 574 21.04 42.88 6.31
CA GLU A 574 21.96 43.40 5.32
C GLU A 574 22.87 44.49 5.93
N PRO A 575 24.21 44.35 5.81
CA PRO A 575 25.16 45.31 6.38
C PRO A 575 25.19 46.60 5.56
N GLU A 576 25.58 47.71 6.20
CA GLU A 576 25.60 49.03 5.55
C GLU A 576 26.54 49.08 4.35
N GLU A 577 27.65 48.33 4.38
CA GLU A 577 28.57 48.22 3.24
C GLU A 577 27.89 47.64 1.98
N VAL A 578 26.99 46.67 2.14
CA VAL A 578 26.25 46.06 1.02
C VAL A 578 25.16 47.01 0.52
N LYS A 579 24.47 47.72 1.43
CA LYS A 579 23.48 48.73 1.04
C LYS A 579 24.12 49.86 0.23
N ALA A 580 25.21 50.42 0.76
CA ALA A 580 25.96 51.48 0.10
C ALA A 580 26.51 51.04 -1.26
N ALA A 581 27.04 49.82 -1.37
CA ALA A 581 27.58 49.30 -2.61
C ALA A 581 26.50 49.00 -3.67
N THR A 582 25.27 48.68 -3.24
CA THR A 582 24.11 48.45 -4.11
C THR A 582 23.49 49.76 -4.61
N GLU A 583 23.54 50.83 -3.80
CA GLU A 583 23.02 52.16 -4.16
C GLU A 583 23.99 53.01 -5.01
N ALA A 584 25.30 52.73 -4.92
CA ALA A 584 26.37 53.39 -5.67
C ALA A 584 26.54 52.84 -7.09
#